data_AF-A0ABF7R507-F1
#
_entry.id   AF-A0ABF7R507-F1
#
_cell.length_a   1.000
_cell.length_b   1.000
_cell.length_c   1.000
_cell.angle_alpha   90.00
_cell.angle_beta   90.00
_cell.angle_gamma   90.00
#
_symmetry.space_group_name_H-M   'P 1'
#
loop_
_entity.id
_entity.type
_entity.pdbx_description
1 polymer ?
#
loop_
_entity_poly.entity_id
_entity_poly.type
_entity_poly.pdbx_seq_one_letter_code
_entity_poly.pdbx_strand_id
1 'polypeptide(L)'
;MVFCILSRNSIENNRKAVINVGIALQLTNILRDVHEDAMADRYFIPKQLLLKYDIQKQVLLESKPDIQTQSLLQYLARLALSKYAETDVITNQILDRKGKVALELSINVYKKILTKLMRNNFVDLSKRVYVTPQEKLLLLVKTFSKQGV
;
A
#
# COMPACT_ATOMS: atom_id res chain seq x y z
N MET A 1 -9.27 11.78 7.46
CA MET A 1 -10.27 12.60 6.74
C MET A 1 -11.30 11.73 6.03
N VAL A 2 -10.92 10.86 5.07
CA VAL A 2 -11.88 9.98 4.36
C VAL A 2 -12.69 9.09 5.30
N PHE A 3 -12.07 8.50 6.33
CA PHE A 3 -12.78 7.71 7.34
C PHE A 3 -13.94 8.50 7.97
N CYS A 4 -13.69 9.70 8.50
CA CYS A 4 -14.71 10.50 9.17
C CYS A 4 -15.87 10.87 8.23
N ILE A 5 -15.57 11.10 6.95
CA ILE A 5 -16.59 11.42 5.93
C ILE A 5 -17.50 10.22 5.71
N LEU A 6 -16.92 9.02 5.56
CA LEU A 6 -17.68 7.81 5.27
C LEU A 6 -18.38 7.22 6.51
N SER A 7 -17.74 7.29 7.69
CA SER A 7 -18.27 6.74 8.93
C SER A 7 -19.23 7.69 9.64
N ARG A 8 -19.18 8.99 9.32
CA ARG A 8 -19.83 10.07 10.07
C ARG A 8 -19.44 10.11 11.55
N ASN A 9 -18.29 9.53 11.90
CA ASN A 9 -17.78 9.40 13.25
C ASN A 9 -16.39 10.02 13.40
N SER A 10 -16.01 10.37 14.63
CA SER A 10 -14.63 10.75 14.95
C SER A 10 -13.69 9.55 14.82
N ILE A 11 -12.39 9.82 14.67
CA ILE A 11 -11.39 8.74 14.64
C ILE A 11 -11.04 8.19 16.02
N GLU A 12 -11.49 8.79 17.13
CA GLU A 12 -10.91 8.53 18.47
C GLU A 12 -10.87 7.05 18.83
N ASN A 13 -12.00 6.36 18.73
CA ASN A 13 -12.11 4.93 19.05
C ASN A 13 -11.36 4.01 18.07
N ASN A 14 -11.03 4.50 16.87
CA ASN A 14 -10.41 3.71 15.80
C ASN A 14 -9.09 4.31 15.31
N ARG A 15 -8.48 5.21 16.08
CA ARG A 15 -7.39 6.09 15.61
C ARG A 15 -6.21 5.29 15.12
N LYS A 16 -5.83 4.27 15.89
CA LYS A 16 -4.73 3.36 15.56
C LYS A 16 -4.97 2.63 14.23
N ALA A 17 -6.18 2.08 14.03
CA ALA A 17 -6.54 1.36 12.81
C ALA A 17 -6.53 2.29 11.59
N VAL A 18 -7.11 3.49 11.71
CA VAL A 18 -7.11 4.50 10.65
C VAL A 18 -5.68 4.93 10.27
N ILE A 19 -4.83 5.17 11.27
CA ILE A 19 -3.41 5.51 11.05
C ILE A 19 -2.68 4.34 10.37
N ASN A 20 -2.84 3.12 10.87
CA ASN A 20 -2.18 1.94 10.31
C ASN A 20 -2.55 1.74 8.83
N VAL A 21 -3.85 1.76 8.48
CA VAL A 21 -4.26 1.63 7.07
C VAL A 21 -3.73 2.80 6.23
N GLY A 22 -3.74 4.02 6.76
CA GLY A 22 -3.12 5.17 6.10
C GLY A 22 -1.62 4.95 5.80
N ILE A 23 -0.87 4.45 6.78
CA ILE A 23 0.55 4.08 6.62
C ILE A 23 0.70 3.00 5.55
N ALA A 24 -0.15 1.97 5.56
CA ALA A 24 -0.10 0.90 4.57
C ALA A 24 -0.25 1.43 3.12
N LEU A 25 -1.22 2.32 2.91
CA LEU A 25 -1.48 2.96 1.62
C LEU A 25 -0.30 3.83 1.19
N GLN A 26 0.27 4.62 2.10
CA GLN A 26 1.41 5.50 1.81
C GLN A 26 2.69 4.71 1.50
N LEU A 27 3.00 3.69 2.30
CA LEU A 27 4.13 2.79 2.02
C LEU A 27 3.95 2.10 0.66
N THR A 28 2.73 1.69 0.32
CA THR A 28 2.46 1.08 -0.99
C THR A 28 2.71 2.06 -2.13
N ASN A 29 2.31 3.34 -1.98
CA ASN A 29 2.62 4.38 -2.97
C ASN A 29 4.12 4.60 -3.13
N ILE A 30 4.83 4.80 -2.01
CA ILE A 30 6.29 4.98 -2.01
C ILE A 30 6.98 3.81 -2.71
N LEU A 31 6.60 2.57 -2.39
CA LEU A 31 7.22 1.37 -3.00
C LEU A 31 6.88 1.19 -4.48
N ARG A 32 5.68 1.60 -4.90
CA ARG A 32 5.26 1.51 -6.30
C ARG A 32 6.02 2.50 -7.18
N ASP A 33 6.24 3.71 -6.66
CA ASP A 33 6.76 4.83 -7.44
C ASP A 33 8.22 5.17 -7.05
N VAL A 34 8.92 4.31 -6.29
CA VAL A 34 10.25 4.59 -5.70
C VAL A 34 11.30 5.05 -6.71
N HIS A 35 11.31 4.47 -7.91
CA HIS A 35 12.26 4.83 -8.96
C HIS A 35 11.86 6.13 -9.67
N GLU A 36 10.57 6.32 -9.97
CA GLU A 36 10.04 7.58 -10.53
C GLU A 36 10.29 8.76 -9.57
N ASP A 37 10.13 8.53 -8.26
CA ASP A 37 10.40 9.51 -7.22
C ASP A 37 11.90 9.83 -7.13
N ALA A 38 12.78 8.81 -7.15
CA ALA A 38 14.22 9.01 -7.15
C ALA A 38 14.70 9.80 -8.37
N MET A 39 14.17 9.50 -9.57
CA MET A 39 14.45 10.24 -10.81
C MET A 39 14.06 11.72 -10.73
N ALA A 40 13.08 12.05 -9.89
CA ALA A 40 12.66 13.41 -9.58
C ALA A 40 13.40 14.03 -8.36
N ASP A 41 14.52 13.43 -7.93
CA ASP A 41 15.30 13.79 -6.73
C ASP A 41 14.50 13.76 -5.41
N ARG A 42 13.45 12.93 -5.35
CA ARG A 42 12.61 12.73 -4.16
C ARG A 42 12.87 11.37 -3.53
N TYR A 43 13.38 11.37 -2.30
CA TYR A 43 13.73 10.15 -1.56
C TYR A 43 12.90 10.04 -0.29
N PHE A 44 11.93 9.11 -0.28
CA PHE A 44 11.02 8.91 0.86
C PHE A 44 11.49 7.84 1.85
N ILE A 45 12.45 6.99 1.47
CA ILE A 45 13.02 5.99 2.38
C ILE A 45 13.97 6.70 3.37
N PRO A 46 13.78 6.54 4.70
CA PRO A 46 14.64 7.21 5.68
C PRO A 46 16.11 6.83 5.54
N LYS A 47 17.01 7.83 5.62
CA LYS A 47 18.46 7.65 5.52
C LYS A 47 19.00 6.60 6.51
N GLN A 48 18.49 6.59 7.74
CA GLN A 48 18.89 5.61 8.77
C GLN A 48 18.61 4.17 8.34
N LEU A 49 17.51 3.95 7.62
CA LEU A 49 17.13 2.64 7.15
C LEU A 49 17.97 2.21 5.93
N LEU A 50 18.29 3.14 5.03
CA LEU A 50 19.26 2.92 3.95
C LEU A 50 20.63 2.51 4.51
N LEU A 51 21.15 3.26 5.49
CA LEU A 51 22.41 2.95 6.16
C LEU A 51 22.40 1.58 6.85
N LYS A 52 21.29 1.21 7.51
CA LYS A 52 21.15 -0.10 8.16
C LYS A 52 21.30 -1.27 7.18
N TYR A 53 20.91 -1.06 5.92
CA TYR A 53 21.01 -2.05 4.85
C TYR A 53 22.24 -1.84 3.96
N ASP A 54 23.13 -0.90 4.31
CA ASP A 54 24.32 -0.52 3.53
C ASP A 54 24.03 0.01 2.11
N ILE A 55 22.88 0.67 1.94
CA ILE A 55 22.41 1.16 0.63
C ILE A 55 22.71 2.67 0.49
N GLN A 56 23.31 3.05 -0.63
CA GLN A 56 23.37 4.43 -1.07
C GLN A 56 22.06 4.82 -1.76
N LYS A 57 21.54 6.03 -1.49
CA LYS A 57 20.24 6.47 -2.05
C LYS A 57 20.21 6.45 -3.58
N GLN A 58 21.35 6.67 -4.24
CA GLN A 58 21.50 6.69 -5.69
C GLN A 58 21.18 5.32 -6.33
N VAL A 59 21.31 4.21 -5.60
CA VAL A 59 20.93 2.87 -6.10
C VAL A 59 19.44 2.82 -6.47
N LEU A 60 18.59 3.68 -5.88
CA LEU A 60 17.17 3.78 -6.24
C LEU A 60 16.93 4.42 -7.62
N LEU A 61 17.94 5.08 -8.20
CA LEU A 61 17.92 5.55 -9.60
C LEU A 61 18.17 4.41 -10.58
N GLU A 62 18.68 3.27 -10.12
CA GLU A 62 18.90 2.12 -10.98
C GLU A 62 17.57 1.40 -11.22
N SER A 63 17.32 1.01 -12.48
CA SER A 63 16.12 0.23 -12.80
C SER A 63 16.17 -1.17 -12.20
N LYS A 64 17.36 -1.72 -11.97
CA LYS A 64 17.59 -3.06 -11.41
C LYS A 64 18.34 -2.94 -10.08
N PRO A 65 17.64 -2.90 -8.94
CA PRO A 65 18.27 -2.80 -7.64
C PRO A 65 19.02 -4.07 -7.29
N ASP A 66 20.07 -3.93 -6.49
CA ASP A 66 20.82 -5.04 -5.92
C ASP A 66 20.02 -5.83 -4.87
N ILE A 67 20.62 -6.92 -4.38
CA ILE A 67 19.95 -7.84 -3.43
C ILE A 67 19.64 -7.13 -2.10
N GLN A 68 20.52 -6.22 -1.65
CA GLN A 68 20.32 -5.47 -0.40
C GLN A 68 19.13 -4.53 -0.51
N THR A 69 19.03 -3.79 -1.62
CA THR A 69 17.92 -2.89 -1.92
C THR A 69 16.61 -3.65 -2.08
N GLN A 70 16.60 -4.77 -2.82
CA GLN A 70 15.42 -5.64 -2.91
C GLN A 70 14.98 -6.13 -1.53
N SER A 71 15.92 -6.50 -0.65
CA SER A 71 15.64 -6.96 0.71
C SER A 71 15.01 -5.86 1.58
N LEU A 72 15.50 -4.62 1.46
CA LEU A 72 14.91 -3.46 2.12
C LEU A 72 13.48 -3.18 1.62
N LEU A 73 13.26 -3.18 0.31
CA LEU A 73 11.94 -2.94 -0.27
C LEU A 73 10.95 -4.05 0.15
N GLN A 74 11.39 -5.31 0.20
CA GLN A 74 10.58 -6.42 0.73
C GLN A 74 10.28 -6.28 2.23
N TYR A 75 11.20 -5.75 3.02
CA TYR A 75 10.96 -5.46 4.44
C TYR A 75 9.86 -4.40 4.59
N LEU A 76 9.97 -3.28 3.87
CA LEU A 76 8.97 -2.20 3.87
C LEU A 76 7.62 -2.70 3.35
N ALA A 77 7.61 -3.57 2.35
CA ALA A 77 6.40 -4.16 1.82
C ALA A 77 5.70 -5.06 2.85
N ARG A 78 6.47 -5.87 3.59
CA ARG A 78 5.93 -6.68 4.71
C ARG A 78 5.39 -5.81 5.83
N LEU A 79 6.04 -4.69 6.14
CA LEU A 79 5.53 -3.70 7.09
C LEU A 79 4.17 -3.17 6.62
N ALA A 80 4.06 -2.69 5.38
CA ALA A 80 2.80 -2.21 4.81
C ALA A 80 1.71 -3.31 4.87
N LEU A 81 2.05 -4.55 4.54
CA LEU A 81 1.13 -5.69 4.59
C LEU A 81 0.58 -5.93 6.00
N SER A 82 1.42 -5.87 7.03
CA SER A 82 0.98 -6.02 8.43
C SER A 82 -0.02 -4.94 8.84
N LYS A 83 0.13 -3.72 8.31
CA LYS A 83 -0.75 -2.59 8.63
C LYS A 83 -2.11 -2.67 7.93
N TYR A 84 -2.20 -3.35 6.79
CA TYR A 84 -3.48 -3.67 6.16
C TYR A 84 -4.36 -4.63 7.00
N ALA A 85 -3.82 -5.30 8.02
CA ALA A 85 -4.62 -6.16 8.91
C ALA A 85 -5.75 -5.41 9.64
N GLU A 86 -5.60 -4.09 9.81
CA GLU A 86 -6.58 -3.22 10.49
C GLU A 86 -7.72 -2.76 9.56
N THR A 87 -7.78 -3.26 8.32
CA THR A 87 -8.78 -2.83 7.32
C THR A 87 -10.20 -3.12 7.78
N ASP A 88 -10.46 -4.30 8.35
CA ASP A 88 -11.81 -4.68 8.77
C ASP A 88 -12.31 -3.83 9.95
N VAL A 89 -11.39 -3.40 10.82
CA VAL A 89 -11.72 -2.49 11.94
C VAL A 89 -12.29 -1.18 11.40
N ILE A 90 -11.72 -0.62 10.34
CA ILE A 90 -12.21 0.66 9.78
C ILE A 90 -13.43 0.49 8.87
N THR A 91 -13.51 -0.57 8.07
CA THR A 91 -14.62 -0.74 7.10
C THR A 91 -15.91 -1.11 7.82
N ASN A 92 -15.84 -1.83 8.94
CA ASN A 92 -17.03 -2.19 9.73
C ASN A 92 -17.67 -1.00 10.46
N GLN A 93 -16.99 0.15 10.56
CA GLN A 93 -17.57 1.39 11.09
C GLN A 93 -18.37 2.17 10.04
N ILE A 94 -18.36 1.74 8.77
CA ILE A 94 -19.08 2.40 7.69
C ILE A 94 -20.47 1.78 7.55
N LEU A 95 -21.51 2.53 7.91
CA LEU A 95 -22.90 2.07 7.88
C LEU A 95 -23.47 2.01 6.46
N ASP A 96 -23.10 2.96 5.60
CA ASP A 96 -23.52 2.95 4.20
C ASP A 96 -22.79 1.84 3.43
N ARG A 97 -23.56 0.89 2.88
CA ARG A 97 -23.02 -0.23 2.10
C ARG A 97 -22.16 0.23 0.93
N LYS A 98 -22.58 1.30 0.22
CA LYS A 98 -21.83 1.80 -0.95
C LYS A 98 -20.48 2.36 -0.54
N GLY A 99 -20.45 3.19 0.50
CA GLY A 99 -19.23 3.74 1.09
C GLY A 99 -18.30 2.66 1.64
N LYS A 100 -18.87 1.63 2.30
CA LYS A 100 -18.11 0.49 2.80
C LYS A 100 -17.42 -0.28 1.68
N VAL A 101 -18.18 -0.64 0.63
CA VAL A 101 -17.64 -1.33 -0.56
C VAL A 101 -16.59 -0.46 -1.27
N ALA A 102 -16.85 0.84 -1.44
CA ALA A 102 -15.90 1.75 -2.09
C ALA A 102 -14.58 1.84 -1.32
N LEU A 103 -14.64 2.00 0.01
CA LEU A 103 -13.46 2.05 0.86
C LEU A 103 -12.68 0.73 0.81
N GLU A 104 -13.35 -0.40 1.02
CA GLU A 104 -12.71 -1.71 1.03
C GLU A 104 -12.10 -2.06 -0.33
N LEU A 105 -12.79 -1.75 -1.43
CA LEU A 105 -12.27 -1.94 -2.78
C LEU A 105 -11.01 -1.10 -3.01
N SER A 106 -11.01 0.18 -2.61
CA SER A 106 -9.84 1.05 -2.77
C SER A 106 -8.62 0.50 -2.04
N ILE A 107 -8.80 0.02 -0.81
CA ILE A 107 -7.74 -0.61 0.00
C ILE A 107 -7.26 -1.90 -0.66
N ASN A 108 -8.18 -2.74 -1.14
CA ASN A 108 -7.86 -4.01 -1.78
C ASN A 108 -7.11 -3.83 -3.10
N VAL A 109 -7.40 -2.79 -3.88
CA VAL A 109 -6.64 -2.43 -5.09
C VAL A 109 -5.19 -2.12 -4.72
N TYR A 110 -4.97 -1.28 -3.70
CA TYR A 110 -3.64 -0.94 -3.24
C TYR A 110 -2.89 -2.16 -2.66
N LYS A 111 -3.55 -2.95 -1.81
CA LYS A 111 -3.00 -4.20 -1.31
C LYS A 111 -2.62 -5.15 -2.45
N LYS A 112 -3.41 -5.21 -3.54
CA LYS A 112 -3.09 -5.99 -4.73
C LYS A 112 -1.82 -5.47 -5.43
N ILE A 113 -1.66 -4.16 -5.62
CA ILE A 113 -0.41 -3.55 -6.13
C ILE A 113 0.78 -4.03 -5.28
N LEU A 114 0.68 -3.88 -3.96
CA LEU A 114 1.74 -4.29 -3.02
C LEU A 114 2.09 -5.77 -3.20
N THR A 115 1.09 -6.66 -3.26
CA THR A 115 1.36 -8.09 -3.45
C THR A 115 2.02 -8.40 -4.80
N LYS A 116 1.71 -7.64 -5.87
CA LYS A 116 2.36 -7.82 -7.18
C LYS A 116 3.81 -7.36 -7.13
N LEU A 117 4.10 -6.23 -6.48
CA LEU A 117 5.47 -5.77 -6.24
C LEU A 117 6.29 -6.82 -5.47
N MET A 118 5.74 -7.34 -4.37
CA MET A 118 6.38 -8.39 -3.56
C MET A 118 6.64 -9.68 -4.36
N ARG A 119 5.69 -10.11 -5.20
CA ARG A 119 5.82 -11.32 -6.05
C ARG A 119 6.90 -11.16 -7.11
N ASN A 120 7.05 -9.95 -7.65
CA ASN A 120 8.09 -9.63 -8.63
C ASN A 120 9.46 -9.39 -7.96
N ASN A 121 9.55 -9.47 -6.63
CA ASN A 121 10.74 -9.28 -5.82
C ASN A 121 11.49 -7.96 -6.09
N PHE A 122 10.79 -6.93 -6.56
CA PHE A 122 11.38 -5.64 -6.91
C PHE A 122 12.56 -5.74 -7.91
N VAL A 123 12.55 -6.74 -8.80
CA VAL A 123 13.65 -6.98 -9.76
C VAL A 123 13.80 -5.85 -10.80
N ASP A 124 12.72 -5.15 -11.10
CA ASP A 124 12.71 -4.03 -12.04
C ASP A 124 11.83 -2.90 -11.48
N LEU A 125 12.47 -1.83 -11.00
CA LEU A 125 11.82 -0.66 -10.41
C LEU A 125 11.31 0.33 -11.47
N SER A 126 11.81 0.25 -12.71
CA SER A 126 11.35 1.11 -13.81
C SER A 126 9.96 0.74 -14.30
N LYS A 127 9.52 -0.50 -14.05
CA LYS A 127 8.20 -0.98 -14.43
C LYS A 127 7.17 -0.67 -13.37
N ARG A 128 6.32 0.31 -13.66
CA ARG A 128 5.18 0.62 -12.81
C ARG A 128 4.17 -0.53 -12.77
N VAL A 129 3.82 -0.95 -11.56
CA VAL A 129 2.88 -2.05 -11.32
C VAL A 129 1.45 -1.52 -11.21
N TYR A 130 0.56 -2.06 -12.04
CA TYR A 130 -0.86 -1.72 -12.06
C TYR A 130 -1.74 -2.93 -11.75
N VAL A 131 -2.97 -2.65 -11.31
CA VAL A 131 -4.06 -3.65 -11.24
C VAL A 131 -4.85 -3.59 -12.53
N THR A 132 -4.95 -4.70 -13.26
CA THR A 132 -5.65 -4.75 -14.55
C THR A 132 -7.16 -4.57 -14.38
N PRO A 133 -7.91 -4.19 -15.43
CA PRO A 133 -9.38 -4.10 -15.35
C PRO A 133 -10.04 -5.41 -14.89
N GLN A 134 -9.53 -6.56 -15.34
CA GLN A 134 -10.00 -7.88 -14.92
C GLN A 134 -9.73 -8.15 -13.44
N GLU A 135 -8.53 -7.80 -12.95
CA GLU A 135 -8.21 -7.89 -11.52
C GLU A 135 -9.11 -6.97 -10.69
N LYS A 136 -9.41 -5.75 -11.17
CA LYS A 136 -10.34 -4.83 -10.51
C LYS A 136 -11.76 -5.41 -10.44
N LEU A 137 -12.25 -6.01 -11.53
CA LEU A 137 -13.55 -6.67 -11.56
C LEU A 137 -13.62 -7.84 -10.56
N LEU A 138 -12.58 -8.67 -10.51
CA LEU A 138 -12.51 -9.77 -9.54
C LEU A 138 -12.52 -9.25 -8.09
N LEU A 139 -11.77 -8.18 -7.81
CA LEU A 139 -11.77 -7.53 -6.50
C LEU A 139 -13.14 -6.94 -6.15
N LEU A 140 -13.83 -6.36 -7.13
CA LEU A 140 -15.19 -5.84 -6.99
C LEU A 140 -16.14 -6.96 -6.57
N VAL A 141 -16.21 -8.04 -7.36
CA VAL A 141 -17.08 -9.20 -7.08
C VAL A 141 -16.78 -9.77 -5.69
N LYS A 142 -15.50 -9.99 -5.37
CA LYS A 142 -15.09 -10.51 -4.05
C LYS A 142 -15.50 -9.58 -2.90
N THR A 143 -15.35 -8.27 -3.07
CA THR A 143 -15.72 -7.29 -2.05
C THR A 143 -17.24 -7.23 -1.86
N PHE A 144 -18.01 -7.31 -2.95
CA PHE A 144 -19.47 -7.35 -2.89
C PHE A 144 -20.00 -8.63 -2.21
N SER A 145 -19.46 -9.80 -2.56
CA SER A 145 -19.86 -11.08 -1.95
C SER A 145 -19.56 -11.14 -0.45
N LYS A 146 -18.44 -10.56 0.00
CA LYS A 146 -18.10 -10.46 1.44
C LYS A 146 -19.11 -9.62 2.22
N GLN A 147 -19.75 -8.63 1.59
CA GLN A 147 -20.71 -7.73 2.23
C GLN A 147 -22.17 -8.25 2.19
N GLY A 148 -22.38 -9.54 1.86
CA GLY A 148 -23.69 -10.19 1.91
C GLY A 148 -24.49 -10.11 0.61
N VAL A 149 -24.59 -11.25 -0.06
CA VAL A 149 -25.80 -11.76 -0.75
C VAL A 149 -26.18 -13.04 -0.01
#